data_AF-A0A7V5X309-F1
#
_entry.id   AF-A0A7V5X309-F1
#
_cell.length_a   1.000
_cell.length_b   1.000
_cell.length_c   1.000
_cell.angle_alpha   90.00
_cell.angle_beta   90.00
_cell.angle_gamma   90.00
#
_symmetry.space_group_name_H-M   'P 1'
#
loop_
_entity.id
_entity.type
_entity.pdbx_description
1 polymer ?
#
loop_
_entity_poly.entity_id
_entity_poly.type
_entity_poly.pdbx_seq_one_letter_code
_entity_poly.pdbx_strand_id
1 'polypeptide(L)'
;MDPTKLLLVVQIVVQIVLLGFVVFFIVLERKRAVPTSVLDELKDVIKQTQELSDRFHEQVDKKIDIVTKIMDELDNRIQDAKSVMKVLEKTTEVTRQSRQYNQEDVLRLFRGGFTPVDIAQITGIPVGEVQLTIKLRDQNNS
;
A
#
# COMPACT_ATOMS: atom_id res chain seq x y z
N MET A 1 30.70 77.35 54.99
CA MET A 1 29.96 76.08 54.80
C MET A 1 30.98 74.97 54.76
N ASP A 2 30.81 73.93 55.58
CA ASP A 2 31.81 72.86 55.71
C ASP A 2 32.05 72.15 54.37
N PRO A 3 33.30 72.11 53.86
CA PRO A 3 33.62 71.49 52.56
C PRO A 3 33.26 70.00 52.52
N THR A 4 33.27 69.34 53.67
CA THR A 4 32.85 67.94 53.83
C THR A 4 31.35 67.74 53.59
N LYS A 5 30.50 68.68 54.01
CA LYS A 5 29.05 68.63 53.74
C LYS A 5 28.76 68.83 52.25
N LEU A 6 29.52 69.69 51.58
CA LEU A 6 29.37 69.94 50.15
C LEU A 6 29.75 68.72 49.31
N LEU A 7 30.86 68.03 49.65
CA LEU A 7 31.25 66.78 49.00
C LEU A 7 30.20 65.68 49.17
N LEU A 8 29.60 65.57 50.36
CA LEU A 8 28.58 64.56 50.65
C LEU A 8 27.29 64.81 49.85
N VAL A 9 26.84 66.06 49.75
CA VAL A 9 25.67 66.43 48.94
C VAL A 9 25.92 66.15 47.45
N VAL A 10 27.10 66.50 46.93
CA VAL A 10 27.46 66.21 45.53
C VAL A 10 27.46 64.71 45.26
N GLN A 11 28.02 63.92 46.17
CA GLN A 11 28.06 62.46 46.04
C GLN A 11 26.65 61.84 46.01
N ILE A 12 25.73 62.33 46.86
CA ILE A 12 24.32 61.88 46.86
C ILE A 12 23.63 62.23 45.53
N VAL A 13 23.83 63.45 45.04
CA VAL A 13 23.24 63.89 43.76
C VAL A 13 23.74 63.02 42.61
N VAL A 14 25.05 62.73 42.57
CA VAL A 14 25.63 61.85 41.55
C VAL A 14 25.04 60.45 41.63
N GLN A 15 24.87 59.87 42.83
CA GLN A 15 24.25 58.55 42.99
C GLN A 15 22.80 58.52 42.52
N ILE A 16 22.00 59.55 42.83
CA ILE A 16 20.60 59.64 42.38
C ILE A 16 20.53 59.70 40.85
N VAL A 17 21.38 60.50 40.22
CA VAL A 17 21.46 60.60 38.76
C VAL A 17 21.83 59.25 38.14
N LEU A 18 22.85 58.58 38.68
CA LEU A 18 23.33 57.30 38.18
C LEU A 18 22.25 56.21 38.31
N LEU A 19 21.57 56.15 39.46
CA LEU A 19 20.45 55.21 39.69
C LEU A 19 19.29 55.51 38.74
N GLY A 20 18.96 56.79 38.53
CA GLY A 20 17.97 57.22 37.54
C GLY A 20 18.33 56.76 36.12
N PHE A 21 19.59 56.91 35.70
CA PHE A 21 20.07 56.43 34.41
C PHE A 21 19.97 54.91 34.27
N VAL A 22 20.33 54.15 35.31
CA VAL A 22 20.22 52.68 35.29
C VAL A 22 18.77 52.25 35.15
N VAL A 23 17.85 52.82 35.94
CA VAL A 23 16.41 52.53 35.83
C VAL A 23 15.87 52.95 34.47
N PHE A 24 16.27 54.11 33.96
CA PHE A 24 15.89 54.58 32.64
C PHE A 24 16.36 53.63 31.53
N PHE A 25 17.61 53.16 31.58
CA PHE A 25 18.16 52.19 30.64
C PHE A 25 17.42 50.85 30.70
N ILE A 26 17.15 50.33 31.90
CA ILE A 26 16.40 49.08 32.07
C ILE A 26 14.98 49.21 31.49
N VAL A 27 14.30 50.33 31.72
CA VAL A 27 12.96 50.57 31.16
C VAL A 27 13.02 50.73 29.64
N LEU A 28 14.05 51.38 29.11
CA LEU A 28 14.24 51.57 27.67
C LEU A 28 14.60 50.26 26.95
N GLU A 29 15.46 49.43 27.55
CA GLU A 29 15.78 48.09 27.05
C GLU A 29 14.60 47.14 27.17
N ARG A 30 13.82 47.19 28.26
CA ARG A 30 12.61 46.37 28.42
C ARG A 30 11.54 46.69 27.37
N LYS A 31 11.46 47.93 26.89
CA LYS A 31 10.61 48.29 25.74
C LYS A 31 11.13 47.75 24.40
N ARG A 32 12.43 47.47 24.28
CA ARG A 32 13.05 46.84 23.11
C ARG A 32 13.12 45.31 23.22
N ALA A 33 13.05 44.77 24.42
CA ALA A 33 13.17 43.35 24.67
C ALA A 33 11.85 42.65 24.33
N VAL A 34 11.92 41.86 23.26
CA VAL A 34 10.91 40.95 22.73
C VAL A 34 9.82 41.67 21.92
N PRO A 35 10.00 41.82 20.60
CA PRO A 35 8.89 42.11 19.71
C PRO A 35 7.91 40.95 19.85
N THR A 36 6.71 41.24 20.36
CA THR A 36 5.59 40.30 20.41
C THR A 36 5.28 39.67 19.05
N SER A 37 5.69 40.32 17.94
CA SER A 37 5.54 39.76 16.59
C SER A 37 6.31 38.45 16.37
N VAL A 38 7.50 38.28 16.99
CA VAL A 38 8.28 37.04 16.84
C VAL A 38 7.60 35.88 17.57
N LEU A 39 6.98 36.18 18.73
CA LEU A 39 6.19 35.21 19.48
C LEU A 39 4.88 34.87 18.76
N ASP A 40 4.25 35.84 18.11
CA ASP A 40 3.05 35.62 17.31
C ASP A 40 3.36 34.80 16.04
N GLU A 41 4.45 35.09 15.33
CA GLU A 41 4.91 34.27 14.20
C GLU A 41 5.23 32.83 14.62
N LEU A 42 5.93 32.63 15.75
CA LEU A 42 6.17 31.30 16.31
C LEU A 42 4.88 30.57 16.65
N LYS A 43 3.90 31.28 17.23
CA LYS A 43 2.59 30.71 17.56
C LYS A 43 1.80 30.32 16.32
N ASP A 44 1.93 31.09 15.24
CA ASP A 44 1.31 30.80 13.95
C ASP A 44 1.95 29.59 13.27
N VAL A 45 3.29 29.48 13.31
CA VAL A 45 4.01 28.30 12.80
C VAL A 45 3.66 27.03 13.60
N ILE A 46 3.53 27.14 14.93
CA ILE A 46 3.10 26.01 15.78
C ILE A 46 1.67 25.59 15.43
N LYS A 47 0.75 26.53 15.22
CA LYS A 47 -0.63 26.24 14.78
C LYS A 47 -0.66 25.56 13.41
N GLN A 48 0.07 26.08 12.44
CA GLN A 48 0.15 25.50 11.10
C GLN A 48 0.73 24.07 11.16
N THR A 49 1.69 23.83 12.04
CA THR A 49 2.26 22.48 12.25
C THR A 49 1.25 21.52 12.89
N GLN A 50 0.45 21.99 13.85
CA GLN A 50 -0.62 21.19 14.46
C GLN A 50 -1.73 20.84 13.45
N GLU A 51 -2.23 21.82 12.70
CA GLU A 51 -3.25 21.57 11.66
C GLU A 51 -2.75 20.64 10.56
N LEU A 52 -1.47 20.73 10.21
CA LEU A 52 -0.84 19.81 9.24
C LEU A 52 -0.75 18.39 9.82
N SER A 53 -0.44 18.25 11.10
CA SER A 53 -0.36 16.95 11.79
C SER A 53 -1.73 16.26 11.89
N ASP A 54 -2.78 17.02 12.20
CA ASP A 54 -4.16 16.53 12.26
C ASP A 54 -4.66 16.07 10.89
N ARG A 55 -4.40 16.87 9.83
CA ARG A 55 -4.71 16.48 8.45
C ARG A 55 -3.91 15.27 7.99
N PHE A 56 -2.67 15.10 8.47
CA PHE A 56 -1.85 13.94 8.14
C PHE A 56 -2.40 12.67 8.82
N HIS A 57 -2.80 12.74 10.08
CA HIS A 57 -3.47 11.63 10.77
C HIS A 57 -4.77 11.22 10.05
N GLU A 58 -5.62 12.19 9.71
CA GLU A 58 -6.88 11.90 9.02
C GLU A 58 -6.66 11.25 7.63
N GLN A 59 -5.60 11.65 6.92
CA GLN A 59 -5.24 11.05 5.63
C GLN A 59 -4.64 9.65 5.78
N VAL A 60 -3.86 9.40 6.83
CA VAL A 60 -3.28 8.08 7.10
C VAL A 60 -4.38 7.08 7.46
N ASP A 61 -5.31 7.45 8.33
CA ASP A 61 -6.43 6.59 8.71
C ASP A 61 -7.31 6.23 7.50
N LYS A 62 -7.64 7.20 6.65
CA LYS A 62 -8.39 6.95 5.41
C LYS A 62 -7.63 6.03 4.45
N LYS A 63 -6.31 6.15 4.34
CA LYS A 63 -5.50 5.27 3.48
C LYS A 63 -5.44 3.85 4.03
N ILE A 64 -5.32 3.68 5.34
CA ILE A 64 -5.34 2.36 5.99
C ILE A 64 -6.68 1.66 5.76
N ASP A 65 -7.79 2.38 5.91
CA ASP A 65 -9.13 1.81 5.69
C ASP A 65 -9.34 1.36 4.23
N ILE A 66 -8.90 2.18 3.25
CA ILE A 66 -8.96 1.82 1.82
C ILE A 66 -8.08 0.59 1.51
N VAL A 67 -6.86 0.53 2.05
CA VAL A 67 -5.97 -0.62 1.82
C VAL A 67 -6.57 -1.90 2.40
N THR A 68 -7.13 -1.84 3.61
CA THR A 68 -7.81 -2.98 4.25
C THR A 68 -8.96 -3.48 3.37
N LYS A 69 -9.79 -2.58 2.87
CA LYS A 69 -10.93 -2.93 2.02
C LYS A 69 -10.52 -3.53 0.67
N ILE A 70 -9.43 -3.03 0.07
CA ILE A 70 -8.87 -3.58 -1.17
C ILE A 70 -8.29 -4.99 -0.92
N MET A 71 -7.60 -5.20 0.20
CA MET A 71 -7.08 -6.52 0.57
C MET A 71 -8.20 -7.53 0.78
N ASP A 72 -9.28 -7.17 1.49
CA ASP A 72 -10.46 -8.03 1.66
C ASP A 72 -11.12 -8.37 0.32
N GLU A 73 -11.23 -7.39 -0.60
CA GLU A 73 -11.80 -7.66 -1.93
C GLU A 73 -10.90 -8.57 -2.77
N LEU A 74 -9.58 -8.40 -2.68
CA LEU A 74 -8.60 -9.28 -3.33
C LEU A 74 -8.65 -10.71 -2.77
N ASP A 75 -8.73 -10.87 -1.46
CA ASP A 75 -8.82 -12.19 -0.82
C ASP A 75 -10.10 -12.91 -1.24
N ASN A 76 -11.24 -12.21 -1.26
CA ASN A 76 -12.50 -12.77 -1.77
C ASN A 76 -12.39 -13.19 -3.24
N ARG A 77 -11.80 -12.35 -4.11
CA ARG A 77 -11.59 -12.69 -5.52
C ARG A 77 -10.63 -13.87 -5.71
N ILE A 78 -9.59 -13.99 -4.88
CA ILE A 78 -8.67 -15.13 -4.89
C ILE A 78 -9.39 -16.40 -4.44
N GLN A 79 -10.25 -16.31 -3.43
CA GLN A 79 -11.03 -17.43 -2.93
C GLN A 79 -12.06 -17.91 -3.96
N ASP A 80 -12.74 -16.97 -4.64
CA ASP A 80 -13.65 -17.26 -5.74
C ASP A 80 -12.91 -17.92 -6.90
N ALA A 81 -11.76 -17.38 -7.32
CA ALA A 81 -10.94 -17.96 -8.37
C ALA A 81 -10.48 -19.38 -8.01
N LYS A 82 -10.05 -19.62 -6.76
CA LYS A 82 -9.72 -20.98 -6.28
C LYS A 82 -10.93 -21.90 -6.30
N SER A 83 -12.11 -21.42 -5.95
CA SER A 83 -13.34 -22.22 -5.99
C SER A 83 -13.69 -22.63 -7.41
N VAL A 84 -13.58 -21.70 -8.37
CA VAL A 84 -13.83 -21.93 -9.79
C VAL A 84 -12.81 -22.90 -10.36
N MET A 85 -11.52 -22.72 -10.05
CA MET A 85 -10.47 -23.67 -10.46
C MET A 85 -10.74 -25.08 -9.92
N LYS A 86 -11.15 -25.20 -8.66
CA LYS A 86 -11.49 -26.50 -8.06
C LYS A 86 -12.71 -27.16 -8.71
N VAL A 87 -13.70 -26.37 -9.13
CA VAL A 87 -14.86 -26.86 -9.88
C VAL A 87 -14.45 -27.28 -11.30
N LEU A 88 -13.61 -26.50 -11.99
CA LEU A 88 -13.09 -26.87 -13.30
C LEU A 88 -12.23 -28.13 -13.24
N GLU A 89 -11.39 -28.28 -12.23
CA GLU A 89 -10.54 -29.46 -12.04
C GLU A 89 -11.41 -30.70 -11.83
N LYS A 90 -12.40 -30.63 -10.94
CA LYS A 90 -13.40 -31.71 -10.78
C LYS A 90 -14.16 -32.00 -12.08
N THR A 91 -14.55 -30.97 -12.83
CA THR A 91 -15.28 -31.15 -14.09
C THR A 91 -14.39 -31.77 -15.17
N THR A 92 -13.10 -31.43 -15.18
CA THR A 92 -12.11 -31.99 -16.12
C THR A 92 -11.82 -33.44 -15.80
N GLU A 93 -11.69 -33.80 -14.52
CA GLU A 93 -11.54 -35.20 -14.08
C GLU A 93 -12.79 -36.01 -14.39
N VAL A 94 -13.98 -35.49 -14.09
CA VAL A 94 -15.26 -36.15 -14.42
C VAL A 94 -15.40 -36.31 -15.93
N THR A 95 -15.05 -35.29 -16.74
CA THR A 95 -15.14 -35.37 -18.21
C THR A 95 -14.12 -36.33 -18.80
N ARG A 96 -12.91 -36.42 -18.22
CA ARG A 96 -11.89 -37.42 -18.59
C ARG A 96 -12.31 -38.84 -18.20
N GLN A 97 -13.01 -39.01 -17.09
CA GLN A 97 -13.49 -40.32 -16.64
C GLN A 97 -14.82 -40.73 -17.30
N SER A 98 -15.64 -39.79 -17.76
CA SER A 98 -16.99 -40.08 -18.30
C SER A 98 -17.03 -40.27 -19.82
N ARG A 99 -15.98 -39.91 -20.56
CA ARG A 99 -15.84 -40.27 -21.98
C ARG A 99 -14.92 -41.49 -22.10
N GLN A 100 -15.47 -42.67 -21.84
CA GLN A 100 -14.90 -43.92 -22.33
C GLN A 100 -15.01 -43.91 -23.86
N TYR A 101 -14.06 -43.26 -24.54
CA TYR A 101 -13.91 -43.38 -25.97
C TYR A 101 -13.62 -44.84 -26.27
N ASN A 102 -14.52 -45.48 -27.01
CA ASN A 102 -14.41 -46.90 -27.30
C ASN A 102 -13.62 -47.11 -28.60
N GLN A 103 -13.20 -48.35 -28.88
CA GLN A 103 -12.47 -48.69 -30.11
C GLN A 103 -13.22 -48.27 -31.38
N GLU A 104 -14.56 -48.24 -31.35
CA GLU A 104 -15.38 -47.76 -32.46
C GLU A 104 -15.18 -46.27 -32.77
N ASP A 105 -14.96 -45.43 -31.76
CA ASP A 105 -14.75 -43.99 -31.94
C ASP A 105 -13.38 -43.69 -32.56
N VAL A 106 -12.36 -44.45 -32.15
CA VAL A 106 -11.02 -44.42 -32.78
C VAL A 106 -11.13 -44.73 -34.27
N LEU A 107 -11.92 -45.75 -34.63
CA LEU A 107 -12.11 -46.17 -36.02
C LEU A 107 -12.97 -45.20 -36.84
N ARG A 108 -13.89 -44.46 -36.21
CA ARG A 108 -14.66 -43.38 -36.86
C ARG A 108 -13.79 -42.17 -37.14
N LEU A 109 -12.95 -41.77 -36.19
CA LEU A 109 -12.00 -40.67 -36.36
C LEU A 109 -10.94 -41.00 -37.41
N PHE A 110 -10.43 -42.23 -37.43
CA PHE A 110 -9.50 -42.66 -38.47
C PHE A 110 -10.14 -42.63 -39.87
N ARG A 111 -11.40 -43.08 -40.00
CA ARG A 111 -12.17 -42.95 -41.26
C ARG A 111 -12.42 -41.49 -41.67
N GLY A 112 -12.41 -40.56 -40.71
CA GLY A 112 -12.49 -39.12 -40.95
C GLY A 112 -11.19 -38.49 -41.45
N GLY A 113 -10.12 -39.27 -41.62
CA GLY A 113 -8.81 -38.79 -42.12
C GLY A 113 -7.87 -38.23 -41.05
N PHE A 114 -8.19 -38.40 -39.76
CA PHE A 114 -7.34 -37.96 -38.66
C PHE A 114 -6.13 -38.87 -38.48
N THR A 115 -4.97 -38.30 -38.11
CA THR A 115 -3.77 -39.10 -37.88
C THR A 115 -3.85 -39.82 -36.52
N PRO A 116 -3.15 -40.95 -36.32
CA PRO A 116 -3.15 -41.67 -35.04
C PRO A 116 -2.71 -40.81 -33.84
N VAL A 117 -1.88 -39.80 -34.07
CA VAL A 117 -1.42 -38.85 -33.04
C VAL A 117 -2.55 -37.90 -32.63
N ASP A 118 -3.30 -37.38 -33.61
CA ASP A 118 -4.45 -36.50 -33.36
C ASP A 118 -5.56 -37.27 -32.63
N ILE A 119 -5.81 -38.52 -33.04
CA ILE A 119 -6.81 -39.38 -32.40
C ILE A 119 -6.42 -39.67 -30.93
N ALA A 120 -5.16 -39.95 -30.66
CA ALA A 120 -4.67 -40.15 -29.29
C ALA A 120 -4.84 -38.90 -28.41
N GLN A 121 -4.60 -37.71 -28.98
CA GLN A 121 -4.80 -36.44 -28.28
C GLN A 121 -6.28 -36.14 -28.00
N ILE A 122 -7.18 -36.50 -28.93
CA ILE A 122 -8.62 -36.28 -28.82
C ILE A 122 -9.30 -37.29 -27.88
N THR A 123 -8.89 -38.57 -27.96
CA THR A 123 -9.51 -39.68 -27.23
C THR A 123 -8.83 -39.98 -25.89
N GLY A 124 -7.61 -39.50 -25.67
CA GLY A 124 -6.81 -39.81 -24.49
C GLY A 124 -6.24 -41.24 -24.48
N ILE A 125 -6.44 -42.01 -25.56
CA ILE A 125 -5.92 -43.37 -25.73
C ILE A 125 -4.45 -43.26 -26.19
N PRO A 126 -3.52 -44.08 -25.66
CA PRO A 126 -2.13 -44.08 -26.10
C PRO A 126 -1.98 -44.30 -27.62
N VAL A 127 -1.05 -43.58 -28.24
CA VAL A 127 -0.78 -43.64 -29.69
C VAL A 127 -0.55 -45.08 -30.18
N GLY A 128 0.12 -45.91 -29.38
CA GLY A 128 0.37 -47.32 -29.72
C GLY A 128 -0.90 -48.17 -29.77
N GLU A 129 -1.86 -47.93 -28.89
CA GLU A 129 -3.14 -48.65 -28.83
C GLU A 129 -4.08 -48.21 -29.96
N VAL A 130 -4.06 -46.92 -30.31
CA VAL A 130 -4.73 -46.39 -31.52
C VAL A 130 -4.19 -47.07 -32.78
N GLN A 131 -2.87 -47.13 -32.95
CA GLN A 131 -2.24 -47.80 -34.09
C GLN A 131 -2.56 -49.30 -34.15
N LEU A 132 -2.58 -49.97 -33.00
CA LEU A 132 -2.92 -51.39 -32.93
C LEU A 132 -4.37 -51.63 -33.36
N THR A 133 -5.30 -50.80 -32.90
CA THR A 133 -6.73 -50.89 -33.24
C THR A 133 -6.96 -50.70 -34.74
N ILE A 134 -6.26 -49.75 -35.36
CA ILE A 134 -6.31 -49.51 -36.81
C ILE A 134 -5.74 -50.72 -37.58
N LYS A 135 -4.56 -51.22 -37.19
CA LYS A 135 -3.90 -52.37 -37.85
C LYS A 135 -4.71 -53.66 -37.75
N LEU A 136 -5.27 -53.96 -36.57
CA LEU A 136 -6.09 -55.15 -36.36
C LEU A 136 -7.34 -55.13 -37.23
N ARG A 137 -7.90 -53.95 -37.48
CA ARG A 137 -9.05 -53.81 -38.38
C ARG A 137 -8.68 -54.01 -39.84
N ASP A 138 -7.58 -53.42 -40.31
CA ASP A 138 -7.14 -53.57 -41.70
C ASP A 138 -6.80 -55.04 -42.02
N GLN A 139 -6.27 -55.78 -41.04
CA GLN A 139 -6.02 -57.22 -41.15
C GLN A 139 -7.30 -58.08 -41.14
N ASN A 140 -8.36 -57.66 -40.46
CA ASN A 140 -9.64 -58.38 -40.43
C ASN A 140 -10.53 -58.10 -41.66
N ASN A 141 -10.16 -57.09 -42.47
CA ASN A 141 -10.86 -56.67 -43.68
C ASN A 141 -10.10 -57.05 -44.97
N SER A 142 -9.04 -57.88 -44.85
CA SER A 142 -8.29 -58.52 -45.94
C SER A 142 -8.54 -60.02 -45.95
#